data_AF-A0A7L4FUW8-F1
#
_entry.id   AF-A0A7L4FUW8-F1
#
_cell.length_a   1.000
_cell.length_b   1.000
_cell.length_c   1.000
_cell.angle_alpha   90.00
_cell.angle_beta   90.00
_cell.angle_gamma   90.00
#
_symmetry.space_group_name_H-M   'P 1'
#
loop_
_entity.id
_entity.type
_entity.pdbx_description
1 polymer ?
#
loop_
_entity_poly.entity_id
_entity_poly.type
_entity_poly.pdbx_seq_one_letter_code
_entity_poly.pdbx_strand_id
1 'polypeptide(L)'
;NEGNEYFREKDYGKAVIAYSEGLKKGCEDAELNAVLHTNRGAAQFHLGNYRSALNDAIQAKKLKPTHLKAIIRGALCHMELKNFSEAMAWCDEGLRIDPKEKKLVEMRAKADKLKVSVKAVWHLQCLLPALNIKLVHEPSNEEEEILDGLAEISLDGFHSDNAMGAKVHLDADGNLNWPVLFLYPEHEQTDFIAAFYEQSRFIDHLMVMFAELPPWDLERKYLPSNLEV
;
A
#
# COMPACT_ATOMS: atom_id res chain seq x y z
N ASN A 1 -10.83 22.08 15.20
CA ASN A 1 -12.21 21.57 15.28
C ASN A 1 -12.90 21.45 13.92
N GLU A 2 -12.63 22.33 12.95
CA GLU A 2 -13.18 22.25 11.58
C GLU A 2 -13.08 20.85 10.94
N GLY A 3 -11.93 20.18 11.07
CA GLY A 3 -11.77 18.81 10.55
C GLY A 3 -12.80 17.81 11.10
N ASN A 4 -13.24 17.97 12.35
CA ASN A 4 -14.26 17.12 12.95
C ASN A 4 -15.68 17.44 12.42
N GLU A 5 -15.95 18.69 12.01
CA GLU A 5 -17.21 19.05 11.33
C GLU A 5 -17.24 18.38 9.95
N TYR A 6 -16.19 18.59 9.14
CA TYR A 6 -16.09 17.97 7.81
C TYR A 6 -16.15 16.45 7.86
N PHE A 7 -15.54 15.83 8.87
CA PHE A 7 -15.63 14.38 9.07
C PHE A 7 -17.08 13.93 9.36
N ARG A 8 -17.85 14.70 10.14
CA ARG A 8 -19.27 14.42 10.40
C ARG A 8 -20.13 14.62 9.16
N GLU A 9 -19.81 15.60 8.33
CA GLU A 9 -20.45 15.85 7.03
C GLU A 9 -20.06 14.82 5.96
N LYS A 10 -19.14 13.88 6.29
CA LYS A 10 -18.54 12.90 5.35
C LYS A 10 -17.72 13.54 4.23
N ASP A 11 -17.38 14.82 4.35
CA ASP A 11 -16.41 15.49 3.48
C ASP A 11 -15.00 15.15 3.98
N TYR A 12 -14.58 13.90 3.71
CA TYR A 12 -13.30 13.38 4.18
C TYR A 12 -12.11 14.11 3.55
N GLY A 13 -12.25 14.62 2.32
CA GLY A 13 -11.21 15.40 1.64
C GLY A 13 -10.88 16.69 2.39
N LYS A 14 -11.90 17.51 2.71
CA LYS A 14 -11.69 18.72 3.51
C LYS A 14 -11.26 18.41 4.93
N ALA A 15 -11.75 17.30 5.51
CA ALA A 15 -11.31 16.87 6.83
C ALA A 15 -9.79 16.60 6.86
N VAL A 16 -9.24 15.89 5.86
CA VAL A 16 -7.80 15.64 5.73
C VAL A 16 -7.00 16.94 5.66
N ILE A 17 -7.46 17.90 4.86
CA ILE A 17 -6.79 19.20 4.72
C ILE A 17 -6.78 19.93 6.07
N ALA A 18 -7.94 20.04 6.72
CA ALA A 18 -8.07 20.73 8.00
C ALA A 18 -7.21 20.09 9.12
N TYR A 19 -7.13 18.75 9.18
CA TYR A 19 -6.25 18.08 10.14
C TYR A 19 -4.77 18.28 9.81
N SER A 20 -4.40 18.31 8.53
CA SER A 20 -3.02 18.56 8.09
C SER A 20 -2.57 19.98 8.43
N GLU A 21 -3.43 20.97 8.25
CA GLU A 21 -3.19 22.34 8.70
C GLU A 21 -3.03 22.42 10.23
N GLY A 22 -3.82 21.64 10.98
CA GLY A 22 -3.66 21.49 12.42
C GLY A 22 -2.27 20.97 12.82
N LEU A 23 -1.78 19.93 12.14
CA LEU A 23 -0.45 19.35 12.38
C LEU A 23 0.68 20.31 11.97
N LYS A 24 0.52 21.07 10.89
CA LYS A 24 1.50 22.06 10.42
C LYS A 24 1.74 23.20 11.41
N LYS A 25 0.73 23.55 12.23
CA LYS A 25 0.89 24.58 13.27
C LYS A 25 1.89 24.19 14.36
N GLY A 26 2.33 22.93 14.41
CA GLY A 26 3.49 22.51 15.20
C GLY A 26 3.29 22.67 16.71
N CYS A 27 2.12 22.29 17.22
CA CYS A 27 1.89 22.30 18.67
C CYS A 27 2.77 21.23 19.36
N GLU A 28 3.36 21.56 20.50
CA GLU A 28 4.21 20.62 21.27
C GLU A 28 3.39 19.55 22.04
N ASP A 29 2.05 19.67 22.04
CA ASP A 29 1.17 18.71 22.69
C ASP A 29 1.11 17.38 21.91
N ALA A 30 1.84 16.39 22.43
CA ALA A 30 1.89 15.04 21.86
C ALA A 30 0.52 14.32 21.87
N GLU A 31 -0.35 14.60 22.85
CA GLU A 31 -1.67 13.99 22.93
C GLU A 31 -2.61 14.56 21.87
N LEU A 32 -2.58 15.89 21.69
CA LEU A 32 -3.32 16.54 20.60
C LEU A 32 -2.84 16.05 19.23
N ASN A 33 -1.52 15.97 19.02
CA ASN A 33 -0.96 15.49 17.76
C ASN A 33 -1.33 14.02 17.48
N ALA A 34 -1.34 13.16 18.50
CA ALA A 34 -1.80 11.78 18.35
C ALA A 34 -3.27 11.71 17.91
N VAL A 35 -4.13 12.57 18.47
CA VAL A 35 -5.55 12.67 18.09
C VAL A 35 -5.69 13.20 16.65
N LEU A 36 -4.93 14.23 16.27
CA LEU A 36 -4.95 14.79 14.92
C LEU A 36 -4.53 13.75 13.87
N HIS A 37 -3.44 13.03 14.10
CA HIS A 37 -3.02 11.92 13.23
C HIS A 37 -4.09 10.84 13.15
N THR A 38 -4.69 10.45 14.28
CA THR A 38 -5.74 9.42 14.29
C THR A 38 -6.97 9.83 13.50
N ASN A 39 -7.38 11.10 13.60
CA ASN A 39 -8.53 11.63 12.88
C ASN A 39 -8.24 11.83 11.38
N ARG A 40 -7.02 12.29 11.04
CA ARG A 40 -6.59 12.35 9.64
C ARG A 40 -6.53 10.97 9.01
N GLY A 41 -5.96 9.99 9.72
CA GLY A 41 -5.92 8.60 9.29
C GLY A 41 -7.32 8.00 9.13
N ALA A 42 -8.28 8.40 9.96
CA ALA A 42 -9.68 8.03 9.79
C ALA A 42 -10.27 8.56 8.48
N ALA A 43 -10.05 9.84 8.18
CA ALA A 43 -10.54 10.45 6.95
C ALA A 43 -9.88 9.82 5.72
N GLN A 44 -8.56 9.60 5.76
CA GLN A 44 -7.82 8.89 4.70
C GLN A 44 -8.33 7.47 4.48
N PHE A 45 -8.66 6.74 5.55
CA PHE A 45 -9.23 5.39 5.45
C PHE A 45 -10.57 5.39 4.70
N HIS A 46 -11.45 6.37 4.98
CA HIS A 46 -12.73 6.48 4.28
C HIS A 46 -12.59 6.91 2.82
N LEU A 47 -11.47 7.53 2.45
CA LEU A 47 -11.13 7.84 1.05
C LEU A 47 -10.48 6.66 0.31
N GLY A 48 -10.24 5.52 0.97
CA GLY A 48 -9.53 4.37 0.39
C GLY A 48 -8.00 4.49 0.41
N ASN A 49 -7.45 5.55 0.99
CA ASN A 49 -6.01 5.80 1.06
C ASN A 49 -5.37 5.02 2.22
N TYR A 50 -5.43 3.69 2.17
CA TYR A 50 -5.07 2.81 3.29
C TYR A 50 -3.60 2.93 3.73
N ARG A 51 -2.66 3.13 2.80
CA ARG A 51 -1.23 3.33 3.12
C ARG A 51 -1.01 4.65 3.87
N SER A 52 -1.63 5.74 3.42
CA SER A 52 -1.57 7.05 4.09
C SER A 52 -2.22 6.99 5.48
N ALA A 53 -3.37 6.31 5.58
CA ALA A 53 -4.05 6.07 6.85
C ALA A 53 -3.19 5.25 7.84
N LEU A 54 -2.47 4.25 7.34
CA LEU A 54 -1.54 3.44 8.13
C LEU A 54 -0.38 4.28 8.65
N ASN A 55 0.23 5.13 7.80
CA ASN A 55 1.30 6.03 8.23
C ASN A 55 0.82 6.96 9.36
N ASP A 56 -0.39 7.50 9.25
CA ASP A 56 -1.00 8.29 10.30
C ASP A 56 -1.23 7.49 11.60
N ALA A 57 -1.70 6.25 11.50
CA ALA A 57 -1.85 5.37 12.67
C ALA A 57 -0.50 5.06 13.34
N ILE A 58 0.57 4.88 12.56
CA ILE A 58 1.94 4.67 13.07
C ILE A 58 2.44 5.91 13.81
N GLN A 59 2.27 7.11 13.24
CA GLN A 59 2.66 8.35 13.92
C GLN A 59 1.87 8.57 15.20
N ALA A 60 0.55 8.36 15.17
CA ALA A 60 -0.29 8.45 16.37
C ALA A 60 0.15 7.46 17.46
N LYS A 61 0.46 6.21 17.09
CA LYS A 61 1.00 5.19 18.00
C LYS A 61 2.38 5.57 18.56
N LYS A 62 3.25 6.18 17.74
CA LYS A 62 4.57 6.66 18.19
C LYS A 62 4.45 7.75 19.25
N LEU A 63 3.49 8.67 19.06
CA LEU A 63 3.22 9.76 20.01
C LEU A 63 2.53 9.25 21.27
N LYS A 64 1.55 8.36 21.13
CA LYS A 64 0.80 7.77 22.23
C LYS A 64 0.62 6.25 22.01
N PRO A 65 1.53 5.42 22.55
CA PRO A 65 1.48 3.97 22.36
C PRO A 65 0.21 3.31 22.92
N THR A 66 -0.44 3.92 23.91
CA THR A 66 -1.68 3.43 24.52
C THR A 66 -2.94 3.90 23.79
N HIS A 67 -2.81 4.60 22.65
CA HIS A 67 -3.96 5.15 21.93
C HIS A 67 -4.68 4.07 21.11
N LEU A 68 -5.65 3.41 21.75
CA LEU A 68 -6.36 2.26 21.19
C LEU A 68 -7.03 2.56 19.83
N LYS A 69 -7.58 3.76 19.62
CA LYS A 69 -8.20 4.16 18.34
C LYS A 69 -7.21 4.16 17.18
N ALA A 70 -5.97 4.60 17.40
CA ALA A 70 -4.92 4.52 16.38
C ALA A 70 -4.52 3.08 16.09
N ILE A 71 -4.43 2.24 17.12
CA ILE A 71 -4.10 0.82 16.96
C ILE A 71 -5.17 0.08 16.14
N ILE A 72 -6.45 0.30 16.47
CA ILE A 72 -7.58 -0.25 15.70
C ILE A 72 -7.51 0.24 14.25
N ARG A 73 -7.17 1.52 14.01
CA ARG A 73 -7.02 2.05 12.65
C ARG A 73 -5.89 1.37 11.89
N GLY A 74 -4.72 1.19 12.51
CA GLY A 74 -3.58 0.50 11.90
C GLY A 74 -3.91 -0.96 11.55
N ALA A 75 -4.57 -1.67 12.46
CA ALA A 75 -5.04 -3.03 12.20
C ALA A 75 -6.02 -3.10 11.01
N LEU A 76 -6.99 -2.17 10.94
CA LEU A 76 -7.89 -2.07 9.79
C LEU A 76 -7.14 -1.81 8.49
N CYS A 77 -6.17 -0.89 8.48
CA CYS A 77 -5.40 -0.59 7.28
C CYS A 77 -4.62 -1.83 6.80
N HIS A 78 -4.02 -2.58 7.71
CA HIS A 78 -3.35 -3.84 7.36
C HIS A 78 -4.31 -4.90 6.83
N MET A 79 -5.54 -4.96 7.33
CA MET A 79 -6.57 -5.86 6.79
C MET A 79 -6.94 -5.51 5.34
N GLU A 80 -7.17 -4.22 5.04
CA GLU A 80 -7.48 -3.77 3.68
C GLU A 80 -6.29 -3.95 2.73
N LEU A 81 -5.06 -3.79 3.22
CA LEU A 81 -3.83 -4.05 2.48
C LEU A 81 -3.48 -5.54 2.37
N LYS A 82 -4.32 -6.45 2.88
CA LYS A 82 -4.10 -7.91 2.91
C LYS A 82 -2.83 -8.36 3.65
N ASN A 83 -2.27 -7.50 4.50
CA ASN A 83 -1.13 -7.77 5.37
C ASN A 83 -1.61 -8.42 6.66
N PHE A 84 -2.10 -9.66 6.57
CA PHE A 84 -2.80 -10.33 7.67
C PHE A 84 -1.90 -10.61 8.88
N SER A 85 -0.61 -10.89 8.67
CA SER A 85 0.35 -11.11 9.76
C SER A 85 0.52 -9.86 10.63
N GLU A 86 0.68 -8.71 9.98
CA GLU A 86 0.82 -7.41 10.64
C GLU A 86 -0.51 -7.00 11.28
N ALA A 87 -1.66 -7.23 10.62
CA ALA A 87 -2.97 -6.98 11.19
C ALA A 87 -3.15 -7.72 12.53
N MET A 88 -2.75 -9.00 12.60
CA MET A 88 -2.78 -9.78 13.84
C MET A 88 -1.87 -9.17 14.92
N ALA A 89 -0.64 -8.77 14.57
CA ALA A 89 0.29 -8.16 15.51
C ALA A 89 -0.24 -6.84 16.10
N TRP A 90 -0.88 -6.01 15.28
CA TRP A 90 -1.55 -4.79 15.74
C TRP A 90 -2.76 -5.09 16.63
N CYS A 91 -3.54 -6.13 16.32
CA CYS A 91 -4.63 -6.57 17.18
C CYS A 91 -4.12 -7.08 18.53
N ASP A 92 -3.06 -7.88 18.53
CA ASP A 92 -2.43 -8.38 19.76
C ASP A 92 -1.92 -7.25 20.65
N GLU A 93 -1.30 -6.22 20.06
CA GLU A 93 -0.87 -5.03 20.80
C GLU A 93 -2.05 -4.29 21.43
N GLY A 94 -3.13 -4.07 20.68
CA GLY A 94 -4.32 -3.40 21.21
C GLY A 94 -5.03 -4.22 22.28
N LEU A 95 -5.06 -5.55 22.16
CA LEU A 95 -5.62 -6.45 23.15
C LEU A 95 -4.78 -6.55 24.44
N ARG A 96 -3.48 -6.22 24.40
CA ARG A 96 -2.70 -6.02 25.63
C ARG A 96 -3.13 -4.78 26.39
N ILE A 97 -3.60 -3.75 25.69
CA ILE A 97 -4.10 -2.50 26.30
C ILE A 97 -5.53 -2.69 26.81
N ASP A 98 -6.42 -3.21 25.96
CA ASP A 98 -7.79 -3.57 26.33
C ASP A 98 -8.14 -4.99 25.83
N PRO A 99 -8.05 -5.99 26.73
CA PRO A 99 -8.34 -7.39 26.38
C PRO A 99 -9.79 -7.65 25.96
N LYS A 100 -10.73 -6.72 26.24
CA LYS A 100 -12.17 -6.88 25.98
C LYS A 100 -12.62 -6.11 24.73
N GLU A 101 -11.70 -5.49 23.99
CA GLU A 101 -12.02 -4.77 22.77
C GLU A 101 -12.49 -5.73 21.67
N LYS A 102 -13.82 -5.86 21.53
CA LYS A 102 -14.48 -6.80 20.62
C LYS A 102 -13.99 -6.65 19.19
N LYS A 103 -13.79 -5.41 18.73
CA LYS A 103 -13.40 -5.14 17.34
C LYS A 103 -12.03 -5.73 17.01
N LEU A 104 -11.10 -5.70 17.95
CA LEU A 104 -9.76 -6.29 17.77
C LEU A 104 -9.81 -7.82 17.83
N VAL A 105 -10.62 -8.40 18.74
CA VAL A 105 -10.81 -9.87 18.81
C VAL A 105 -11.37 -10.42 17.50
N GLU A 106 -12.44 -9.81 16.99
CA GLU A 106 -13.09 -10.22 15.74
C GLU A 106 -12.15 -10.06 14.54
N MET A 107 -11.44 -8.93 14.47
CA MET A 107 -10.49 -8.66 13.39
C MET A 107 -9.31 -9.62 13.39
N ARG A 108 -8.77 -9.94 14.57
CA ARG A 108 -7.70 -10.92 14.73
C ARG A 108 -8.13 -12.30 14.24
N ALA A 109 -9.32 -12.76 14.64
CA ALA A 109 -9.87 -14.04 14.19
C ALA A 109 -10.08 -14.07 12.66
N LYS A 110 -10.58 -12.97 12.09
CA LYS A 110 -10.72 -12.82 10.64
C LYS A 110 -9.36 -12.85 9.93
N ALA A 111 -8.36 -12.14 10.46
CA ALA A 111 -7.00 -12.10 9.91
C ALA A 111 -6.34 -13.49 9.92
N ASP A 112 -6.49 -14.24 11.02
CA ASP A 112 -5.95 -15.60 11.17
C ASP A 112 -6.57 -16.56 10.14
N LYS A 113 -7.91 -16.53 9.99
CA LYS A 113 -8.61 -17.33 8.99
C LYS A 113 -8.11 -17.02 7.56
N LEU A 114 -7.99 -15.74 7.22
CA LEU A 114 -7.55 -15.31 5.89
C LEU A 114 -6.07 -15.68 5.64
N LYS A 115 -5.21 -15.57 6.66
CA LYS A 115 -3.82 -15.99 6.57
C LYS A 115 -3.66 -17.48 6.28
N VAL A 116 -4.46 -18.32 6.95
CA VAL A 116 -4.46 -19.78 6.70
C VAL A 116 -4.93 -20.08 5.28
N SER A 117 -5.98 -19.40 4.80
CA SER A 117 -6.47 -19.56 3.43
C SER A 117 -5.41 -19.19 2.39
N VAL A 118 -4.73 -18.05 2.54
CA VAL A 118 -3.66 -17.63 1.63
C VAL A 118 -2.50 -18.63 1.64
N LYS A 119 -2.10 -19.11 2.83
CA LYS A 119 -1.04 -20.12 2.95
C LYS A 119 -1.42 -21.45 2.30
N ALA A 120 -2.68 -21.88 2.43
CA ALA A 120 -3.18 -23.10 1.82
C ALA A 120 -3.20 -22.99 0.28
N VAL A 121 -3.64 -21.85 -0.25
CA VAL A 121 -3.60 -21.57 -1.70
C VAL A 121 -2.15 -21.57 -2.19
N TRP A 122 -1.23 -20.92 -1.48
CA TRP A 122 0.19 -20.94 -1.83
C TRP A 122 0.77 -22.36 -1.86
N HIS A 123 0.49 -23.17 -0.83
CA HIS A 123 0.92 -24.57 -0.81
C HIS A 123 0.34 -25.39 -1.97
N LEU A 124 -0.93 -25.20 -2.32
CA LEU A 124 -1.55 -25.85 -3.47
C LEU A 124 -0.90 -25.39 -4.79
N GLN A 125 -0.66 -24.09 -4.94
CA GLN A 125 0.01 -23.49 -6.11
C GLN A 125 1.43 -24.05 -6.31
N CYS A 126 2.19 -24.25 -5.21
CA CYS A 126 3.52 -24.83 -5.26
C CYS A 126 3.54 -26.34 -5.52
N LEU A 127 2.44 -27.05 -5.26
CA LEU A 127 2.33 -28.50 -5.50
C LEU A 127 1.84 -28.83 -6.92
N LEU A 128 1.19 -27.88 -7.61
CA LEU A 128 0.74 -28.04 -9.00
C LEU A 128 1.86 -28.40 -10.00
N PRO A 129 3.08 -27.81 -9.94
CA PRO A 129 4.17 -28.19 -10.83
C PRO A 129 4.69 -29.62 -10.59
N ALA A 130 4.54 -30.16 -9.38
CA ALA A 130 5.07 -31.48 -9.00
C ALA A 130 4.19 -32.64 -9.47
N LEU A 131 2.93 -32.39 -9.85
CA LEU A 131 1.97 -33.42 -10.26
C LEU A 131 1.88 -33.65 -11.78
N ASN A 132 2.52 -32.81 -12.61
CA ASN A 132 2.46 -32.89 -14.08
C ASN A 132 1.02 -33.03 -14.64
N ILE A 133 0.03 -32.56 -13.89
CA ILE A 133 -1.37 -32.50 -14.33
C ILE A 133 -1.51 -31.19 -15.09
N LYS A 134 -1.49 -31.27 -16.42
CA LYS A 134 -2.07 -30.22 -17.26
C LYS A 134 -3.55 -30.16 -16.93
N LEU A 135 -3.95 -29.26 -16.03
CA LEU A 135 -5.34 -28.82 -15.94
C LEU A 135 -5.65 -28.16 -17.29
N VAL A 136 -6.26 -28.92 -18.18
CA VAL A 136 -7.00 -28.36 -19.31
C VAL A 136 -8.16 -27.61 -18.68
N HIS A 137 -8.00 -26.29 -18.57
CA HIS A 137 -9.10 -25.42 -18.20
C HIS A 137 -10.00 -25.33 -19.44
N GLU A 138 -11.00 -26.19 -19.54
CA GLU A 138 -12.20 -25.84 -20.31
C GLU A 138 -12.98 -24.85 -19.45
N PRO A 139 -13.18 -23.60 -19.90
CA PRO A 139 -13.98 -22.66 -19.13
C PRO A 139 -15.45 -23.10 -19.25
N SER A 140 -15.99 -23.65 -18.15
CA SER A 140 -17.44 -23.78 -17.97
C SER A 140 -17.97 -22.49 -17.35
N ASN A 141 -18.80 -21.80 -18.11
CA ASN A 141 -19.38 -20.46 -17.93
C ASN A 141 -20.23 -20.20 -16.67
N GLU A 142 -19.79 -20.55 -15.45
CA GLU A 142 -20.59 -20.29 -14.24
C GLU A 142 -19.85 -19.58 -13.09
N GLU A 143 -18.58 -19.17 -13.27
CA GLU A 143 -17.82 -18.40 -12.27
C GLU A 143 -17.71 -16.89 -12.59
N GLU A 144 -18.58 -16.36 -13.44
CA GLU A 144 -18.47 -14.98 -13.95
C GLU A 144 -19.14 -13.92 -13.06
N GLU A 145 -19.88 -14.28 -12.00
CA GLU A 145 -20.75 -13.28 -11.30
C GLU A 145 -20.25 -12.71 -9.95
N ILE A 146 -19.03 -13.02 -9.47
CA ILE A 146 -18.55 -12.48 -8.17
C ILE A 146 -17.21 -11.71 -8.28
N LEU A 147 -16.55 -11.71 -9.44
CA LEU A 147 -15.29 -11.00 -9.66
C LEU A 147 -15.43 -9.61 -10.33
N ASP A 148 -16.65 -9.14 -10.56
CA ASP A 148 -16.91 -7.87 -11.29
C ASP A 148 -16.63 -6.58 -10.49
N GLY A 149 -16.25 -6.68 -9.22
CA GLY A 149 -16.03 -5.49 -8.38
C GLY A 149 -14.62 -4.90 -8.39
N LEU A 150 -13.61 -5.66 -8.84
CA LEU A 150 -12.20 -5.25 -8.76
C LEU A 150 -11.37 -5.61 -10.02
N ALA A 151 -11.99 -6.17 -11.06
CA ALA A 151 -11.30 -6.68 -12.24
C ALA A 151 -11.46 -5.84 -13.52
N GLU A 152 -12.06 -4.65 -13.47
CA GLU A 152 -12.04 -3.72 -14.61
C GLU A 152 -11.43 -2.37 -14.24
N ILE A 153 -10.12 -2.38 -13.99
CA ILE A 153 -9.30 -1.42 -14.72
C ILE A 153 -9.02 -2.12 -16.04
N SER A 154 -9.88 -1.88 -17.04
CA SER A 154 -9.60 -2.27 -18.41
C SER A 154 -8.25 -1.65 -18.80
N LEU A 155 -7.22 -2.50 -18.83
CA LEU A 155 -5.88 -2.19 -19.34
C LEU A 155 -5.84 -2.32 -20.87
N ASP A 156 -6.97 -2.61 -21.52
CA ASP A 156 -7.10 -2.71 -22.98
C ASP A 156 -6.84 -1.37 -23.69
N GLY A 157 -6.78 -0.27 -22.93
CA GLY A 157 -6.35 1.05 -23.42
C GLY A 157 -4.84 1.30 -23.38
N PHE A 158 -4.04 0.42 -22.75
CA PHE A 158 -2.58 0.54 -22.63
C PHE A 158 -1.86 -0.60 -23.36
N HIS A 159 -2.32 -0.93 -24.56
CA HIS A 159 -1.44 -1.54 -25.55
C HIS A 159 -0.49 -0.45 -26.08
N SER A 160 0.52 -0.09 -25.31
CA SER A 160 1.73 0.37 -25.95
C SER A 160 2.37 -0.89 -26.53
N ASP A 161 2.58 -0.93 -27.84
CA ASP A 161 3.61 -1.79 -28.39
C ASP A 161 4.95 -1.17 -27.93
N ASN A 162 5.30 -1.35 -26.66
CA ASN A 162 6.58 -0.88 -26.14
C ASN A 162 7.65 -1.69 -26.86
N ALA A 163 8.70 -1.05 -27.38
CA ALA A 163 9.79 -1.71 -28.11
C ALA A 163 10.47 -2.88 -27.35
N MET A 164 10.24 -2.98 -26.03
CA MET A 164 10.79 -3.99 -25.11
C MET A 164 9.79 -5.09 -24.70
N GLY A 165 8.52 -5.05 -25.12
CA GLY A 165 7.53 -6.10 -24.86
C GLY A 165 7.13 -6.33 -23.39
N ALA A 166 7.61 -5.51 -22.45
CA ALA A 166 7.28 -5.63 -21.04
C ALA A 166 5.89 -5.06 -20.73
N LYS A 167 5.12 -5.80 -19.92
CA LYS A 167 3.73 -5.50 -19.59
C LYS A 167 3.55 -5.40 -18.09
N VAL A 168 2.53 -4.65 -17.68
CA VAL A 168 2.03 -4.65 -16.31
C VAL A 168 1.57 -6.07 -15.97
N HIS A 169 2.08 -6.62 -14.88
CA HIS A 169 1.71 -7.96 -14.45
C HIS A 169 1.80 -8.10 -12.93
N LEU A 170 1.11 -9.10 -12.39
CA LEU A 170 1.24 -9.52 -11.01
C LEU A 170 2.26 -10.65 -10.91
N ASP A 171 3.10 -10.64 -9.88
CA ASP A 171 4.00 -11.77 -9.60
C ASP A 171 3.28 -12.93 -8.89
N ALA A 172 4.03 -13.99 -8.59
CA ALA A 172 3.52 -15.19 -7.90
C ALA A 172 2.98 -14.89 -6.48
N ASP A 173 3.41 -13.79 -5.86
CA ASP A 173 2.99 -13.34 -4.54
C ASP A 173 1.83 -12.33 -4.62
N GLY A 174 1.36 -12.00 -5.83
CA GLY A 174 0.24 -11.10 -6.09
C GLY A 174 0.62 -9.61 -6.05
N ASN A 175 1.90 -9.27 -6.15
CA ASN A 175 2.36 -7.89 -6.18
C ASN A 175 2.46 -7.36 -7.61
N LEU A 176 2.16 -6.07 -7.77
CA LEU A 176 2.20 -5.38 -9.05
C LEU A 176 3.62 -5.06 -9.51
N ASN A 177 3.91 -5.42 -10.75
CA ASN A 177 5.12 -5.05 -11.46
C ASN A 177 4.75 -4.15 -12.64
N TRP A 178 5.29 -2.93 -12.62
CA TRP A 178 5.01 -1.91 -13.63
C TRP A 178 6.23 -1.65 -14.51
N PRO A 179 6.12 -1.68 -15.84
CA PRO A 179 7.20 -1.21 -16.70
C PRO A 179 7.33 0.31 -16.62
N VAL A 180 8.52 0.82 -16.28
CA VAL A 180 8.78 2.26 -16.10
C VAL A 180 9.84 2.72 -17.09
N LEU A 181 9.58 3.82 -17.78
CA LEU A 181 10.52 4.50 -18.66
C LEU A 181 10.97 5.81 -18.01
N PHE A 182 12.26 5.96 -17.81
CA PHE A 182 12.90 7.18 -17.40
C PHE A 182 13.34 7.96 -18.62
N LEU A 183 13.03 9.26 -18.64
CA LEU A 183 13.41 10.17 -19.70
C LEU A 183 14.38 11.20 -19.10
N TYR A 184 15.48 11.47 -19.79
CA TYR A 184 16.47 12.47 -19.43
C TYR A 184 16.55 13.52 -20.56
N PRO A 185 15.59 14.47 -20.63
CA PRO A 185 15.41 15.34 -21.78
C PRO A 185 16.63 16.21 -22.08
N GLU A 186 17.36 16.63 -21.05
CA GLU A 186 18.57 17.46 -21.19
C GLU A 186 19.71 16.75 -21.94
N HIS A 187 19.72 15.42 -21.92
CA HIS A 187 20.75 14.60 -22.56
C HIS A 187 20.20 13.69 -23.68
N GLU A 188 18.91 13.82 -24.00
CA GLU A 188 18.19 12.97 -24.97
C GLU A 188 18.38 11.46 -24.69
N GLN A 189 18.54 11.09 -23.42
CA GLN A 189 18.71 9.72 -22.99
C GLN A 189 17.43 9.14 -22.38
N THR A 190 17.32 7.82 -22.41
CA THR A 190 16.23 7.09 -21.76
C THR A 190 16.77 5.84 -21.08
N ASP A 191 16.13 5.45 -19.98
CA ASP A 191 16.38 4.17 -19.32
C ASP A 191 15.05 3.46 -19.08
N PHE A 192 15.07 2.13 -19.14
CA PHE A 192 13.87 1.33 -19.03
C PHE A 192 14.00 0.25 -17.96
N ILE A 193 13.04 0.25 -17.03
CA ILE A 193 12.87 -0.79 -16.03
C ILE A 193 11.67 -1.65 -16.45
N ALA A 194 11.93 -2.90 -16.82
CA ALA A 194 10.90 -3.82 -17.30
C ALA A 194 9.90 -4.24 -16.22
N ALA A 195 10.34 -4.30 -14.95
CA ALA A 195 9.53 -4.69 -13.81
C ALA A 195 9.88 -3.84 -12.59
N PHE A 196 9.13 -2.75 -12.39
CA PHE A 196 9.19 -1.93 -11.21
C PHE A 196 8.24 -2.50 -10.15
N TYR A 197 8.83 -3.02 -9.08
CA TYR A 197 8.10 -3.70 -8.02
C TYR A 197 7.38 -2.70 -7.11
N GLU A 198 6.08 -2.88 -6.88
CA GLU A 198 5.26 -1.89 -6.16
C GLU A 198 5.67 -1.65 -4.69
N GLN A 199 6.40 -2.57 -4.07
CA GLN A 199 6.86 -2.41 -2.68
C GLN A 199 8.25 -1.75 -2.60
N SER A 200 8.94 -1.59 -3.74
CA SER A 200 10.22 -0.89 -3.79
C SER A 200 9.99 0.62 -3.74
N ARG A 201 10.84 1.32 -2.99
CA ARG A 201 10.80 2.79 -3.02
C ARG A 201 11.46 3.25 -4.31
N PHE A 202 10.95 4.35 -4.85
CA PHE A 202 11.51 4.95 -6.07
C PHE A 202 13.00 5.27 -5.95
N ILE A 203 13.43 5.76 -4.78
CA ILE A 203 14.84 6.06 -4.51
C ILE A 203 15.74 4.81 -4.57
N ASP A 204 15.25 3.63 -4.20
CA ASP A 204 16.05 2.40 -4.21
C ASP A 204 16.40 2.02 -5.67
N HIS A 205 15.48 2.25 -6.60
CA HIS A 205 15.71 2.05 -8.02
C HIS A 205 16.69 3.09 -8.59
N LEU A 206 16.53 4.37 -8.24
CA LEU A 206 17.47 5.41 -8.66
C LEU A 206 18.89 5.15 -8.16
N MET A 207 19.04 4.65 -6.93
CA MET A 207 20.35 4.28 -6.39
C MET A 207 21.01 3.16 -7.18
N VAL A 208 20.23 2.21 -7.73
CA VAL A 208 20.75 1.13 -8.58
C VAL A 208 21.09 1.65 -9.97
N MET A 209 20.20 2.45 -10.57
CA MET A 209 20.40 3.03 -11.91
C MET A 209 21.64 3.93 -11.99
N PHE A 210 21.85 4.74 -10.95
CA PHE A 210 22.98 5.68 -10.85
C PHE A 210 24.07 5.19 -9.89
N ALA A 211 24.15 3.87 -9.65
CA ALA A 211 25.24 3.27 -8.86
C ALA A 211 26.59 3.48 -9.57
N GLU A 212 26.58 3.41 -10.90
CA GLU A 212 27.69 3.81 -11.75
C GLU A 212 27.33 5.12 -12.45
N LEU A 213 28.29 6.04 -12.51
CA LEU A 213 28.11 7.33 -13.19
C LEU A 213 27.86 7.08 -14.67
N PRO A 214 26.72 7.54 -15.23
CA PRO A 214 26.46 7.38 -16.64
C PRO A 214 27.53 8.07 -17.48
N PRO A 215 27.97 7.48 -18.60
CA PRO A 215 29.04 8.06 -19.42
C PRO A 215 28.65 9.40 -20.07
N TRP A 216 27.35 9.70 -20.14
CA TRP A 216 26.80 10.96 -20.65
C TRP A 216 26.67 12.05 -19.57
N ASP A 217 26.80 11.72 -18.28
CA ASP A 217 26.71 12.68 -17.17
C ASP A 217 28.11 13.22 -16.78
N LEU A 218 28.72 13.98 -17.70
CA LEU A 218 30.06 14.56 -17.49
C LEU A 218 30.11 15.56 -16.32
N GLU A 219 28.98 16.18 -15.99
CA GLU A 219 28.85 17.18 -14.92
C GLU A 219 28.45 16.58 -13.56
N ARG A 220 28.22 15.27 -13.50
CA ARG A 220 27.82 14.51 -12.29
C ARG A 220 26.53 15.05 -11.64
N LYS A 221 25.58 15.46 -12.47
CA LYS A 221 24.30 16.02 -12.03
C LYS A 221 23.32 14.93 -11.58
N TYR A 222 23.42 13.72 -12.13
CA TYR A 222 22.47 12.64 -11.92
C TYR A 222 22.88 11.75 -10.74
N LEU A 223 22.97 12.37 -9.56
CA LEU A 223 23.17 11.66 -8.29
C LEU A 223 21.82 11.44 -7.59
N PRO A 224 21.56 10.29 -6.95
CA PRO A 224 20.28 10.02 -6.29
C PRO A 224 19.83 11.08 -5.27
N SER A 225 20.78 11.82 -4.66
CA SER A 225 20.50 12.91 -3.73
C SER A 225 20.06 14.23 -4.37
N ASN A 226 20.33 14.40 -5.67
CA ASN A 226 20.15 15.66 -6.41
C ASN A 226 19.03 15.56 -7.46
N LEU A 227 18.46 14.37 -7.65
CA LEU A 227 17.41 14.11 -8.62
C LEU A 227 16.03 14.44 -8.04
N GLU A 228 15.28 15.23 -8.78
CA GLU A 228 13.85 15.43 -8.58
C GLU A 228 13.09 14.59 -9.63
N VAL A 229 12.08 13.85 -9.18
CA VAL A 229 11.29 12.89 -9.98
C VAL A 229 9.85 13.36 -10.04
#